data_AF-A0A7G9GN45-F1
#
_entry.id   AF-A0A7G9GN45-F1
#
_cell.length_a   1.000
_cell.length_b   1.000
_cell.length_c   1.000
_cell.angle_alpha   90.00
_cell.angle_beta   90.00
_cell.angle_gamma   90.00
#
_symmetry.space_group_name_H-M   'P 1'
#
loop_
_entity.id
_entity.type
_entity.pdbx_description
1 polymer ?
#
loop_
_entity_poly.entity_id
_entity_poly.type
_entity_poly.pdbx_seq_one_letter_code
_entity_poly.pdbx_strand_id
1 'polypeptide(L)'
;MLEAIRKETILSYVSEAFSQQDVEDASFIETIGDDPQADIWLVEMDTGEEYWVVDDQSSLHLFHKSGILQNAQRAYDTYLETLEEQNKEVEVPDRYQYLK
;
A
#
# COMPACT_ATOMS: atom_id res chain seq x y z
N MET A 1 -21.60 -3.84 -2.42
CA MET A 1 -21.31 -5.22 -1.98
C MET A 1 -19.82 -5.51 -2.11
N LEU A 2 -19.18 -5.18 -3.23
CA LEU A 2 -17.72 -5.31 -3.40
C LEU A 2 -16.92 -4.41 -2.45
N GLU A 3 -17.30 -3.14 -2.31
CA GLU A 3 -16.61 -2.20 -1.39
C GLU A 3 -16.63 -2.65 0.07
N ALA A 4 -17.73 -3.21 0.57
CA ALA A 4 -17.81 -3.72 1.93
C ALA A 4 -16.84 -4.89 2.16
N ILE A 5 -16.79 -5.85 1.22
CA ILE A 5 -15.84 -6.96 1.26
C ILE A 5 -14.40 -6.43 1.20
N ARG A 6 -14.15 -5.40 0.39
CA ARG A 6 -12.81 -4.80 0.29
C ARG A 6 -12.42 -4.07 1.56
N LYS A 7 -13.35 -3.31 2.16
CA LYS A 7 -13.16 -2.68 3.47
C LYS A 7 -12.80 -3.73 4.53
N GLU A 8 -13.53 -4.84 4.60
CA GLU A 8 -13.20 -5.94 5.54
C GLU A 8 -11.82 -6.54 5.29
N THR A 9 -11.41 -6.69 4.02
CA THR A 9 -10.07 -7.16 3.66
C THR A 9 -8.98 -6.20 4.16
N ILE A 10 -9.18 -4.90 3.97
CA ILE A 10 -8.26 -3.85 4.39
C ILE A 10 -8.16 -3.81 5.92
N LEU A 11 -9.30 -3.86 6.61
CA LEU A 11 -9.32 -3.91 8.07
C LEU A 11 -8.54 -5.11 8.60
N SER A 12 -8.78 -6.31 8.05
CA SER A 12 -8.02 -7.51 8.43
C SER A 12 -6.52 -7.33 8.20
N TYR A 13 -6.14 -6.86 7.01
CA TYR A 13 -4.75 -6.65 6.64
C TYR A 13 -4.03 -5.68 7.58
N VAL A 14 -4.66 -4.53 7.91
CA VAL A 14 -4.07 -3.54 8.81
C VAL A 14 -4.01 -4.06 10.25
N SER A 15 -5.06 -4.72 10.74
CA SER A 15 -5.04 -5.35 12.07
C SER A 15 -3.96 -6.43 12.20
N GLU A 16 -3.69 -7.20 11.14
CA GLU A 16 -2.59 -8.17 11.12
C GLU A 16 -1.21 -7.49 11.14
N ALA A 17 -1.08 -6.33 10.46
CA ALA A 17 0.14 -5.55 10.46
C ALA A 17 0.44 -4.89 11.83
N PHE A 18 -0.61 -4.50 12.57
CA PHE A 18 -0.48 -3.84 13.87
C PHE A 18 -1.05 -4.67 15.02
N SER A 19 -0.23 -5.51 15.62
CA SER A 19 -0.66 -6.36 16.75
C SER A 19 -0.93 -5.62 18.08
N GLN A 20 -0.63 -4.32 18.16
CA GLN A 20 -0.72 -3.51 19.38
C GLN A 20 -1.72 -2.35 19.28
N GLN A 21 -2.34 -2.15 18.12
CA GLN A 21 -3.24 -1.04 17.84
C GLN A 21 -4.49 -1.58 17.17
N ASP A 22 -5.64 -1.04 17.52
CA ASP A 22 -6.91 -1.38 16.90
C ASP A 22 -7.22 -0.39 15.77
N VAL A 23 -7.87 -0.88 14.72
CA VAL A 23 -8.33 -0.03 13.63
C VAL A 23 -9.66 0.60 14.03
N GLU A 24 -9.74 1.94 14.01
CA GLU A 24 -10.95 2.68 14.35
C GLU A 24 -11.88 2.79 13.13
N ASP A 25 -11.34 3.21 11.98
CA ASP A 25 -12.09 3.25 10.72
C ASP A 25 -11.18 3.02 9.50
N ALA A 26 -11.82 2.60 8.40
CA ALA A 26 -11.22 2.58 7.07
C ALA A 26 -12.18 3.22 6.06
N SER A 27 -11.71 4.25 5.37
CA SER A 27 -12.50 5.06 4.44
C SER A 27 -11.89 5.03 3.04
N PHE A 28 -12.71 4.72 2.04
CA PHE A 28 -12.31 4.84 0.64
C PHE A 28 -12.20 6.32 0.26
N ILE A 29 -11.11 6.71 -0.39
CA ILE A 29 -10.83 8.11 -0.73
C ILE A 29 -11.02 8.33 -2.22
N GLU A 30 -10.25 7.63 -3.04
CA GLU A 30 -10.29 7.76 -4.50
C GLU A 30 -9.58 6.59 -5.18
N THR A 31 -9.83 6.41 -6.46
CA THR A 31 -9.07 5.52 -7.34
C THR A 31 -8.08 6.37 -8.15
N ILE A 32 -6.79 6.02 -8.13
CA ILE A 32 -5.71 6.73 -8.83
C ILE A 32 -5.07 5.79 -9.85
N GLY A 33 -4.70 6.34 -11.01
CA GLY A 33 -3.97 5.63 -12.06
C GLY A 33 -4.87 4.95 -13.09
N ASP A 34 -4.30 4.75 -14.28
CA ASP A 34 -4.91 4.03 -15.40
C ASP A 34 -4.29 2.63 -15.58
N ASP A 35 -2.97 2.48 -15.39
CA ASP A 35 -2.22 1.21 -15.40
C ASP A 35 -0.83 1.40 -14.71
N PRO A 36 -0.59 0.82 -13.52
CA PRO A 36 -1.58 0.15 -12.69
C PRO A 36 -2.64 1.13 -12.17
N GLN A 37 -3.88 0.66 -12.03
CA GLN A 37 -4.93 1.38 -11.32
C GLN A 37 -4.95 0.92 -9.87
N ALA A 38 -5.05 1.85 -8.91
CA ALA A 38 -5.09 1.53 -7.50
C ALA A 38 -6.20 2.29 -6.75
N ASP A 39 -6.88 1.57 -5.86
CA ASP A 39 -7.83 2.16 -4.91
C ASP A 39 -7.08 2.64 -3.67
N ILE A 40 -7.31 3.88 -3.27
CA ILE A 40 -6.65 4.49 -2.12
C ILE A 40 -7.63 4.60 -0.96
N TRP A 41 -7.24 4.02 0.16
CA TRP A 41 -7.99 4.04 1.41
C TRP A 41 -7.20 4.75 2.50
N LEU A 42 -7.91 5.42 3.40
CA LEU A 42 -7.37 6.01 4.61
C LEU A 42 -7.84 5.17 5.80
N VAL A 43 -6.90 4.70 6.59
CA VAL A 43 -7.14 3.92 7.80
C VAL A 43 -6.70 4.73 9.01
N GLU A 44 -7.60 4.87 9.98
CA GLU A 44 -7.36 5.55 11.24
C GLU A 44 -7.26 4.51 12.36
N MET A 45 -6.20 4.60 13.16
CA MET A 45 -5.98 3.74 14.32
C MET A 45 -6.56 4.38 15.58
N ASP A 46 -6.82 3.59 16.62
CA ASP A 46 -7.33 4.07 17.93
C ASP A 46 -6.40 5.10 18.60
N THR A 47 -5.13 5.10 18.23
CA THR A 47 -4.11 6.05 18.69
C THR A 47 -4.18 7.42 18.02
N GLY A 48 -5.01 7.57 16.98
CA GLY A 48 -5.08 8.74 16.10
C GLY A 48 -4.00 8.75 15.01
N GLU A 49 -3.22 7.67 14.88
CA GLU A 49 -2.33 7.50 13.72
C GLU A 49 -3.15 7.18 12.47
N GLU A 50 -2.73 7.75 11.33
CA GLU A 50 -3.40 7.57 10.05
C GLU A 50 -2.45 6.87 9.06
N TYR A 51 -2.99 5.97 8.25
CA TYR A 51 -2.25 5.21 7.25
C TYR A 51 -2.98 5.20 5.92
N TRP A 52 -2.23 5.36 4.84
CA TRP A 52 -2.70 5.12 3.48
C TRP A 52 -2.57 3.64 3.14
N VAL A 53 -3.64 3.06 2.62
CA VAL A 53 -3.63 1.73 2.03
C VAL A 53 -3.83 1.90 0.53
N VAL A 54 -2.83 1.44 -0.24
CA VAL A 54 -2.87 1.39 -1.70
C VAL A 54 -3.21 -0.03 -2.11
N ASP A 55 -4.28 -0.16 -2.87
CA ASP A 55 -4.84 -1.41 -3.32
C ASP A 55 -4.79 -1.53 -4.85
N ASP A 56 -3.82 -2.29 -5.35
CA ASP A 56 -3.63 -2.52 -6.79
C ASP A 56 -4.49 -3.68 -7.35
N GLN A 57 -5.52 -4.09 -6.62
CA GLN A 57 -6.35 -5.29 -6.88
C GLN A 57 -5.63 -6.63 -6.66
N SER A 58 -4.31 -6.66 -6.72
CA SER A 58 -3.51 -7.87 -6.48
C SER A 58 -2.96 -7.94 -5.07
N SER A 59 -2.44 -6.82 -4.55
CA SER A 59 -1.80 -6.70 -3.24
C SER A 59 -2.29 -5.45 -2.50
N LEU A 60 -1.93 -5.36 -1.22
CA LEU A 60 -2.18 -4.20 -0.38
C LEU A 60 -0.84 -3.66 0.11
N HIS A 61 -0.68 -2.34 0.03
CA HIS A 61 0.52 -1.63 0.47
C HIS A 61 0.14 -0.57 1.48
N LEU A 62 0.86 -0.56 2.61
CA LEU A 62 0.57 0.33 3.73
C LEU A 62 1.66 1.40 3.86
N PHE A 63 1.24 2.66 3.98
CA PHE A 63 2.14 3.79 4.18
C PHE A 63 1.64 4.69 5.31
N HIS A 64 2.52 5.03 6.25
CA HIS A 64 2.17 5.95 7.32
C HIS A 64 1.93 7.37 6.78
N LYS A 65 0.75 7.93 7.07
CA LYS A 65 0.42 9.31 6.69
C LYS A 65 1.27 10.26 7.52
N SER A 66 2.25 10.85 6.86
CA SER A 66 3.23 11.74 7.45
C SER A 66 3.42 12.96 6.56
N GLY A 67 4.22 13.95 6.99
CA GLY A 67 4.30 15.24 6.28
C GLY A 67 4.59 15.16 4.77
N ILE A 68 5.32 14.13 4.31
CA ILE A 68 5.62 13.92 2.88
C ILE A 68 4.49 13.16 2.17
N LEU A 69 3.79 12.29 2.91
CA LEU A 69 2.68 11.48 2.46
C LEU A 69 1.35 12.07 2.94
N GLN A 70 1.19 13.38 2.81
CA GLN A 70 0.00 14.08 3.35
C GLN A 70 -1.28 13.77 2.56
N ASN A 71 -1.16 13.36 1.30
CA ASN A 71 -2.30 13.13 0.40
C ASN A 71 -2.19 11.79 -0.34
N ALA A 72 -3.33 11.35 -0.88
CA ALA A 72 -3.49 10.09 -1.59
C ALA A 72 -2.53 9.97 -2.80
N GLN A 73 -2.37 11.05 -3.58
CA GLN A 73 -1.46 11.06 -4.73
C GLN A 73 -0.02 10.76 -4.32
N ARG A 74 0.47 11.33 -3.22
CA ARG A 74 1.83 11.06 -2.72
C ARG A 74 2.02 9.63 -2.26
N ALA A 75 1.02 9.05 -1.59
CA ALA A 75 1.05 7.63 -1.23
C ALA A 75 1.11 6.73 -2.47
N TYR A 76 0.34 7.06 -3.51
CA TYR A 76 0.36 6.35 -4.78
C TYR A 76 1.70 6.50 -5.53
N ASP A 77 2.27 7.72 -5.59
CA ASP A 77 3.59 7.94 -6.20
C ASP A 77 4.67 7.07 -5.50
N THR A 78 4.67 7.03 -4.18
CA THR A 78 5.61 6.20 -3.40
C THR A 78 5.40 4.71 -3.62
N TYR A 79 4.15 4.27 -3.82
CA TYR A 79 3.87 2.90 -4.25
C TYR A 79 4.51 2.57 -5.61
N LEU A 80 4.37 3.46 -6.60
CA LEU A 80 5.01 3.27 -7.92
C LEU A 80 6.53 3.21 -7.81
N GLU A 81 7.15 4.10 -7.03
CA GLU A 81 8.59 4.09 -6.79
C GLU A 81 9.03 2.74 -6.17
N THR A 82 8.25 2.23 -5.20
CA THR A 82 8.50 0.93 -4.56
C THR A 82 8.42 -0.24 -5.54
N LEU A 83 7.48 -0.20 -6.51
CA LEU A 83 7.41 -1.20 -7.59
C LEU A 83 8.59 -1.13 -8.54
N GLU A 84 9.04 0.08 -8.89
CA GLU A 84 10.21 0.27 -9.75
C GLU A 84 11.50 -0.26 -9.09
N GLU A 85 11.66 -0.04 -7.79
CA GLU A 85 12.80 -0.55 -7.02
C GLU A 85 12.81 -2.08 -6.96
N GLN A 86 11.66 -2.70 -6.68
CA GLN A 86 11.53 -4.16 -6.67
C GLN A 86 11.85 -4.80 -8.03
N ASN A 87 11.42 -4.17 -9.13
CA ASN A 87 11.75 -4.66 -10.47
C ASN A 87 13.24 -4.54 -10.79
N LYS A 88 13.91 -3.47 -10.33
CA LYS A 88 15.35 -3.27 -10.54
C LYS A 88 16.22 -4.28 -9.79
N GLU A 89 15.82 -4.74 -8.60
CA GLU A 89 16.58 -5.75 -7.84
C GLU A 89 16.60 -7.14 -8.51
N VAL A 90 15.63 -7.44 -9.38
CA VAL A 90 15.56 -8.71 -10.12
C VAL A 90 16.51 -8.71 -11.34
N GLU A 91 16.95 -7.55 -11.81
CA GLU A 91 17.85 -7.40 -12.97
C GLU A 91 19.35 -7.51 -12.64
N VAL A 92 19.74 -8.20 -11.55
CA VAL A 92 21.16 -8.58 -11.36
C VAL A 92 21.45 -9.86 -12.16
N PRO A 93 22.12 -9.79 -13.33
CA PRO A 93 22.52 -10.99 -14.05
C PRO A 93 23.46 -11.83 -13.19
N ASP A 94 23.09 -13.11 -13.10
CA ASP A 94 23.82 -14.20 -12.48
C ASP A 94 25.34 -14.10 -12.78
N ARG A 95 26.13 -13.71 -11.77
CA ARG A 95 27.60 -13.56 -11.90
C ARG A 95 28.33 -14.88 -12.16
N TYR A 96 27.61 -16.00 -12.26
CA TYR A 96 28.17 -17.33 -12.53
C TYR A 96 28.45 -17.61 -14.01
N GLN A 97 28.16 -16.69 -14.94
CA GLN A 97 28.61 -16.85 -16.34
C GLN A 97 30.13 -16.67 -16.57
N TYR A 98 30.94 -16.38 -15.54
CA TYR A 98 32.39 -16.16 -15.67
C TYR A 98 33.29 -17.29 -15.13
N LEU A 99 32.75 -18.42 -14.70
CA LEU A 99 33.57 -19.59 -14.36
C LEU A 99 33.60 -20.57 -15.54
N LYS A 100 34.50 -20.26 -16.49
CA LYS A 100 35.09 -21.23 -17.42
C LYS A 100 36.13 -22.08 -16.71
#